data_AF-A0A5J5IA75-F1
#
_entry.id   AF-A0A5J5IA75-F1
#
_cell.length_a   1.000
_cell.length_b   1.000
_cell.length_c   1.000
_cell.angle_alpha   90.00
_cell.angle_beta   90.00
_cell.angle_gamma   90.00
#
_symmetry.space_group_name_H-M   'P 1'
#
loop_
_entity.id
_entity.type
_entity.pdbx_description
1 polymer ?
#
loop_
_entity_poly.entity_id
_entity_poly.type
_entity_poly.pdbx_seq_one_letter_code
_entity_poly.pdbx_strand_id
1 'polypeptide(L)'
;MDRAHWTPARQRLFLSVLLDSGHVSIAARAAGMSRSSAHRLRRKLAGTPFDQAWDRALAVHAHLMADPFAQPARAAPPQQP
;
A
#
# COMPACT_ATOMS: atom_id res chain seq x y z
N MET A 1 23.09 -7.74 -8.91
CA MET A 1 21.79 -7.07 -9.08
C MET A 1 20.77 -7.74 -8.19
N ASP A 2 20.60 -7.24 -6.98
CA ASP A 2 19.76 -7.84 -5.96
C ASP A 2 18.28 -7.57 -6.23
N ARG A 3 17.75 -8.24 -7.27
CA ARG A 3 16.37 -8.07 -7.76
C ARG A 3 15.31 -8.50 -6.74
N ALA A 4 15.67 -9.23 -5.68
CA ALA A 4 14.74 -9.85 -4.73
C ALA A 4 14.53 -9.10 -3.40
N HIS A 5 15.12 -7.91 -3.19
CA HIS A 5 14.98 -7.19 -1.92
C HIS A 5 13.83 -6.18 -1.91
N TRP A 6 13.10 -6.15 -0.80
CA TRP A 6 12.10 -5.13 -0.51
C TRP A 6 12.78 -3.85 -0.05
N THR A 7 13.05 -2.95 -0.99
CA THR A 7 13.56 -1.61 -0.69
C THR A 7 12.41 -0.68 -0.26
N PRO A 8 12.70 0.42 0.47
CA PRO A 8 11.68 1.42 0.82
C PRO A 8 10.94 1.98 -0.40
N ALA A 9 11.65 2.16 -1.53
CA ALA A 9 11.04 2.62 -2.78
C ALA A 9 10.00 1.63 -3.32
N ARG A 10 10.27 0.32 -3.25
CA ARG A 10 9.32 -0.73 -3.66
C ARG A 10 8.15 -0.86 -2.71
N GLN A 11 8.38 -0.68 -1.40
CA GLN A 11 7.29 -0.64 -0.41
C GLN A 11 6.35 0.52 -0.67
N ARG A 12 6.89 1.72 -0.95
CA ARG A 12 6.08 2.89 -1.30
C ARG A 12 5.29 2.69 -2.59
N LEU A 13 5.93 2.21 -3.65
CA LEU A 13 5.25 1.89 -4.91
C LEU A 13 4.14 0.85 -4.71
N PHE A 14 4.42 -0.20 -3.93
CA PHE A 14 3.44 -1.20 -3.58
C PHE A 14 2.21 -0.58 -2.91
N LEU A 15 2.40 0.26 -1.87
CA LEU A 15 1.29 0.88 -1.14
C LEU A 15 0.50 1.85 -2.02
N SER A 16 1.16 2.64 -2.87
CA SER A 16 0.49 3.53 -3.82
C SER A 16 -0.41 2.77 -4.79
N VAL A 17 0.09 1.68 -5.38
CA VAL A 17 -0.68 0.86 -6.32
C VAL A 17 -1.76 0.06 -5.59
N LEU A 18 -1.53 -0.34 -4.34
CA LEU A 18 -2.54 -1.04 -3.53
C LEU A 18 -3.72 -0.12 -3.20
N LEU A 19 -3.44 1.15 -2.88
CA LEU A 19 -4.47 2.16 -2.64
C LEU A 19 -5.31 2.41 -3.90
N ASP A 20 -4.65 2.50 -5.06
CA ASP A 20 -5.31 2.75 -6.34
C ASP A 20 -6.17 1.56 -6.80
N SER A 21 -5.61 0.35 -6.75
CA SER A 21 -6.21 -0.85 -7.35
C SER A 21 -6.99 -1.75 -6.38
N GLY A 22 -6.76 -1.62 -5.07
CA GLY A 22 -7.28 -2.57 -4.07
C GLY A 22 -6.72 -3.99 -4.18
N HIS A 23 -5.81 -4.26 -5.13
CA HIS A 23 -5.42 -5.63 -5.49
C HIS A 23 -3.93 -5.91 -5.25
N VAL A 24 -3.66 -6.75 -4.24
CA VAL A 24 -2.31 -7.11 -3.78
C VAL A 24 -1.45 -7.68 -4.91
N SER A 25 -2.01 -8.48 -5.81
CA SER A 25 -1.26 -9.08 -6.92
C SER A 25 -0.76 -8.03 -7.92
N ILE A 26 -1.58 -7.03 -8.22
CA ILE A 26 -1.23 -5.93 -9.14
C ILE A 26 -0.17 -5.05 -8.48
N ALA A 27 -0.38 -4.67 -7.22
CA ALA A 27 0.56 -3.88 -6.43
C ALA A 27 1.94 -4.56 -6.29
N ALA A 28 1.95 -5.87 -6.01
CA ALA A 28 3.18 -6.64 -5.92
C ALA A 28 3.92 -6.67 -7.27
N ARG A 29 3.21 -6.93 -8.37
CA ARG A 29 3.79 -6.94 -9.72
C ARG A 29 4.38 -5.59 -10.10
N ALA A 30 3.68 -4.49 -9.79
CA ALA A 30 4.17 -3.13 -10.02
C ALA A 30 5.47 -2.84 -9.23
N ALA A 31 5.57 -3.35 -8.00
CA ALA A 31 6.79 -3.27 -7.18
C ALA A 31 7.92 -4.26 -7.61
N GLY A 32 7.70 -5.05 -8.67
CA GLY A 32 8.63 -6.07 -9.15
C GLY A 32 8.73 -7.29 -8.22
N MET A 33 7.66 -7.58 -7.47
CA MET A 33 7.59 -8.63 -6.44
C MET A 33 6.45 -9.61 -6.70
N SER A 34 6.57 -10.81 -6.13
CA SER A 34 5.45 -11.76 -6.09
C SER A 34 4.51 -11.44 -4.92
N ARG A 35 3.23 -11.80 -5.08
CA ARG A 35 2.22 -11.70 -4.00
C ARG A 35 2.67 -12.42 -2.73
N SER A 36 3.24 -13.62 -2.86
CA SER A 36 3.74 -14.40 -1.72
C SER A 36 4.88 -13.69 -0.99
N SER A 37 5.77 -13.00 -1.71
CA SER A 37 6.83 -12.17 -1.12
C SER A 37 6.25 -10.96 -0.38
N ALA A 38 5.19 -10.35 -0.91
CA ALA A 38 4.51 -9.22 -0.28
C ALA A 38 3.84 -9.62 1.05
N HIS A 39 3.12 -10.74 1.09
CA HIS A 39 2.56 -11.26 2.34
C HIS A 39 3.65 -11.66 3.35
N ARG A 40 4.77 -12.23 2.89
CA ARG A 40 5.90 -12.54 3.79
C ARG A 40 6.51 -11.26 4.37
N LEU A 41 6.67 -10.21 3.57
CA LEU A 41 7.10 -8.90 4.06
C LEU A 41 6.13 -8.36 5.11
N ARG A 42 4.82 -8.38 4.82
CA ARG A 42 3.79 -7.90 5.73
C ARG A 42 3.88 -8.60 7.10
N ARG A 43 3.99 -9.93 7.11
CA ARG A 43 4.17 -10.69 8.37
C ARG A 43 5.44 -10.29 9.12
N LYS A 44 6.56 -10.07 8.41
CA LYS A 44 7.82 -9.62 9.02
C LYS A 44 7.71 -8.22 9.62
N LEU A 45 6.88 -7.37 9.02
CA LEU A 45 6.68 -5.97 9.40
C LEU A 45 5.36 -5.76 10.17
N ALA A 46 4.80 -6.82 10.75
CA ALA A 46 3.55 -6.74 11.50
C ALA A 46 3.65 -5.71 12.63
N GLY A 47 2.63 -4.87 12.79
CA GLY A 47 2.60 -3.80 13.79
C GLY A 47 3.44 -2.56 13.45
N THR A 48 4.22 -2.57 12.37
CA THR A 48 4.96 -1.38 11.90
C THR A 48 4.05 -0.45 11.08
N PRO A 49 4.47 0.80 10.82
CA PRO A 49 3.72 1.72 9.96
C PRO A 49 3.44 1.17 8.55
N PHE A 50 4.26 0.27 8.01
CA PHE A 50 4.02 -0.34 6.71
C PHE A 50 2.77 -1.24 6.73
N ASP A 51 2.60 -2.05 7.77
CA ASP A 51 1.46 -2.94 7.94
C ASP A 51 0.16 -2.14 8.15
N GLN A 52 0.22 -1.09 8.98
CA GLN A 52 -0.90 -0.15 9.16
C GLN A 52 -1.26 0.59 7.86
N ALA A 53 -0.26 1.03 7.10
CA ALA A 53 -0.47 1.70 5.82
C ALA A 53 -1.08 0.74 4.78
N TRP A 54 -0.74 -0.55 4.82
CA TRP A 54 -1.35 -1.56 3.96
C TRP A 54 -2.85 -1.67 4.23
N ASP A 55 -3.25 -1.81 5.50
CA ASP A 55 -4.67 -1.91 5.86
C ASP A 55 -5.43 -0.64 5.54
N ARG A 56 -4.82 0.52 5.81
CA ARG A 56 -5.39 1.82 5.42
C ARG A 56 -5.59 1.91 3.91
N ALA A 57 -4.62 1.47 3.09
CA ALA A 57 -4.75 1.51 1.63
C ALA A 57 -5.96 0.71 1.14
N LEU A 58 -6.16 -0.49 1.68
CA LEU A 58 -7.33 -1.32 1.35
C LEU A 58 -8.64 -0.70 1.84
N ALA A 59 -8.67 -0.17 3.06
CA ALA A 59 -9.86 0.46 3.62
C ALA A 59 -10.27 1.72 2.84
N VAL A 60 -9.31 2.56 2.47
CA VAL A 60 -9.57 3.74 1.64
C VAL A 60 -10.08 3.31 0.27
N HIS A 61 -9.44 2.36 -0.41
CA HIS A 61 -9.92 1.87 -1.70
C HIS A 61 -11.36 1.35 -1.61
N ALA A 62 -11.67 0.53 -0.60
CA ALA A 62 -13.02 0.01 -0.39
C ALA A 62 -14.04 1.14 -0.14
N HIS A 63 -13.67 2.16 0.62
CA HIS A 63 -14.52 3.34 0.83
C HIS A 63 -14.79 4.09 -0.48
N LEU A 64 -13.77 4.31 -1.32
CA LEU A 64 -13.94 4.94 -2.63
C LEU A 64 -14.84 4.15 -3.58
N MET A 65 -14.79 2.82 -3.52
CA MET A 65 -15.67 1.97 -4.33
C MET A 65 -17.11 1.94 -3.81
N ALA A 66 -17.31 2.13 -2.50
CA ALA A 66 -18.62 2.16 -1.87
C ALA A 66 -19.32 3.53 -1.97
N ASP A 67 -18.55 4.61 -2.02
CA ASP A 67 -19.06 5.98 -2.11
C ASP A 67 -18.61 6.65 -3.42
N PRO A 68 -19.52 6.87 -4.38
CA PRO A 68 -19.18 7.47 -5.68
C PRO A 68 -18.69 8.93 -5.59
N PHE A 69 -18.85 9.59 -4.44
CA PHE A 69 -18.38 10.96 -4.19
C PHE A 69 -17.21 11.02 -3.21
N ALA A 70 -16.81 9.89 -2.61
CA ALA A 70 -15.64 9.87 -1.76
C ALA A 70 -14.41 10.22 -2.60
N GLN A 71 -13.76 11.33 -2.23
CA GLN A 71 -12.41 11.61 -2.69
C GLN A 71 -11.45 11.09 -1.63
N PRO A 72 -10.34 10.42 -2.01
CA PRO A 72 -9.33 10.04 -1.03
C PRO A 72 -8.90 11.35 -0.38
N ALA A 73 -9.21 11.52 0.92
CA ALA A 73 -9.10 12.78 1.64
C ALA A 73 -7.84 13.49 1.18
N ARG A 74 -8.01 14.51 0.32
CA ARG A 74 -6.90 15.13 -0.40
C ARG A 74 -5.94 15.57 0.69
N ALA A 75 -4.76 14.92 0.71
CA ALA A 75 -3.84 14.94 1.84
C ALA A 75 -3.88 16.30 2.53
N ALA A 76 -4.53 16.36 3.69
CA ALA A 76 -4.56 17.56 4.48
C ALA A 76 -3.09 17.90 4.76
N PRO A 77 -2.61 19.11 4.42
CA PRO A 77 -1.25 19.51 4.79
C PRO A 77 -1.10 19.34 6.31
N PRO A 78 0.08 18.92 6.80
CA PRO A 78 0.28 18.75 8.23
C PRO A 78 -0.10 20.04 8.95
N GLN A 79 -1.15 19.97 9.77
CA GLN A 79 -1.48 21.02 10.72
C GLN A 79 -0.38 20.97 11.79
N GLN A 80 0.65 21.79 11.64
CA GLN A 80 1.62 22.06 12.69
C GLN A 80 1.11 23.27 13.50
N PRO A 81 1.11 23.23 14.84
CA PRO A 81 0.96 24.42 15.66
C PRO A 81 2.17 25.35 15.51
#